data_AF-A0A936ASM9-F1
#
_entry.id   AF-A0A936ASM9-F1
#
_cell.length_a   1.000
_cell.length_b   1.000
_cell.length_c   1.000
_cell.angle_alpha   90.00
_cell.angle_beta   90.00
_cell.angle_gamma   90.00
#
_symmetry.space_group_name_H-M   'P 1'
#
loop_
_entity.id
_entity.type
_entity.pdbx_description
1 polymer ?
#
loop_
_entity_poly.entity_id
_entity_poly.type
_entity_poly.pdbx_seq_one_letter_code
_entity_poly.pdbx_strand_id
1 'polypeptide(L)'
;MFSTNTATIRLRASFYEGRDNWLTRTLLPDSGSTISFNGQRFSGEFWIDLGHPDAAIYTVAVLMHLVRNYDLDGLHLDRIRYPELSGSAASGASIGYNQTSVERFNKRYGIIAGTQPAQNDPRWNQWRRDQVTNVVRRIYLNAMAAKPKLKISAALIAFYPGRLRKPTGS
;
A
#
# COMPACT_ATOMS: atom_id res chain seq x y z
N MET A 1 -17.58 33.91 -42.13
CA MET A 1 -16.38 33.53 -41.37
C MET A 1 -16.87 32.75 -40.16
N PHE A 2 -16.96 31.41 -40.26
CA PHE A 2 -17.48 30.58 -39.17
C PHE A 2 -16.32 30.22 -38.24
N SER A 3 -16.36 30.75 -37.02
CA SER A 3 -15.43 30.38 -35.95
C SER A 3 -15.93 29.10 -35.30
N THR A 4 -15.27 27.98 -35.57
CA THR A 4 -15.46 26.75 -34.81
C THR A 4 -14.65 26.85 -33.52
N ASN A 5 -15.35 27.11 -32.42
CA ASN A 5 -14.78 27.09 -31.09
C ASN A 5 -14.64 25.62 -30.66
N THR A 6 -13.46 25.04 -30.85
CA THR A 6 -13.16 23.69 -30.39
C THR A 6 -13.04 23.72 -28.87
N ALA A 7 -14.16 23.47 -28.18
CA ALA A 7 -14.16 23.20 -26.75
C ALA A 7 -13.45 21.87 -26.50
N THR A 8 -12.17 21.92 -26.16
CA THR A 8 -11.42 20.77 -25.66
C THR A 8 -12.03 20.35 -24.32
N ILE A 9 -12.93 19.38 -24.35
CA ILE A 9 -13.45 18.71 -23.15
C ILE A 9 -12.25 17.98 -22.52
N ARG A 10 -11.59 18.62 -21.56
CA ARG A 10 -10.67 17.92 -20.66
C ARG A 10 -11.53 17.11 -19.69
N LEU A 11 -11.76 15.84 -20.01
CA LEU A 11 -12.19 14.85 -19.02
C LEU A 11 -11.10 14.79 -17.94
N ARG A 12 -11.21 15.63 -16.90
CA ARG A 12 -10.51 15.35 -15.65
C ARG A 12 -11.21 14.14 -15.07
N ALA A 13 -10.61 12.96 -15.20
CA ALA A 13 -10.97 11.85 -14.33
C ALA A 13 -10.74 12.33 -12.89
N SER A 14 -11.80 12.78 -12.23
CA SER A 14 -11.75 13.16 -10.83
C SER A 14 -11.67 11.87 -10.03
N PHE A 15 -10.58 11.71 -9.28
CA PHE A 15 -10.54 10.66 -8.28
C PHE A 15 -11.60 10.93 -7.22
N TYR A 16 -12.13 9.86 -6.64
CA TYR A 16 -12.69 9.95 -5.30
C TYR A 16 -11.62 10.54 -4.37
N GLU A 17 -12.00 11.40 -3.44
CA GLU A 17 -11.08 12.02 -2.48
C GLU A 17 -11.29 11.47 -1.07
N GLY A 18 -10.29 11.65 -0.20
CA GLY A 18 -10.36 11.23 1.19
C GLY A 18 -10.69 9.74 1.35
N ARG A 19 -11.79 9.44 2.05
CA ARG A 19 -12.18 8.09 2.49
C ARG A 19 -12.68 7.18 1.36
N ASP A 20 -13.10 7.76 0.24
CA ASP A 20 -13.56 7.01 -0.91
C ASP A 20 -12.41 6.61 -1.85
N ASN A 21 -11.18 7.06 -1.54
CA ASN A 21 -9.98 6.71 -2.27
C ASN A 21 -9.15 5.68 -1.49
N TRP A 22 -9.22 4.42 -1.92
CA TRP A 22 -8.50 3.33 -1.26
C TRP A 22 -7.10 3.09 -1.84
N LEU A 23 -6.70 3.88 -2.84
CA LEU A 23 -5.43 3.68 -3.51
C LEU A 23 -4.29 4.26 -2.68
N THR A 24 -3.16 3.56 -2.68
CA THR A 24 -1.92 4.13 -2.17
C THR A 24 -1.38 5.18 -3.13
N ARG A 25 -0.48 6.01 -2.64
CA ARG A 25 0.10 7.12 -3.40
C ARG A 25 1.58 7.31 -3.07
N THR A 26 2.35 7.74 -4.07
CA THR A 26 3.71 8.23 -3.94
C THR A 26 3.76 9.77 -3.88
N LEU A 27 4.79 10.31 -3.25
CA LEU A 27 5.13 11.74 -3.33
C LEU A 27 6.00 12.08 -4.54
N LEU A 28 6.44 11.07 -5.29
CA LEU A 28 7.17 11.30 -6.53
C LEU A 28 6.20 11.82 -7.60
N PRO A 29 6.66 12.73 -8.48
CA PRO A 29 5.84 13.18 -9.60
C PRO A 29 5.61 12.05 -10.60
N ASP A 30 4.56 12.20 -11.42
CA ASP A 30 4.32 11.32 -12.56
C ASP A 30 5.56 11.34 -13.49
N SER A 31 5.99 10.16 -13.91
CA SER A 31 7.22 9.89 -14.67
C SER A 31 6.98 8.83 -15.75
N GLY A 32 6.01 9.10 -16.63
CA GLY A 32 5.70 8.22 -17.76
C GLY A 32 5.11 6.89 -17.31
N SER A 33 5.73 5.77 -17.69
CA SER A 33 5.21 4.42 -17.44
C SER A 33 5.40 3.95 -15.99
N THR A 34 6.37 4.51 -15.24
CA THR A 34 6.71 4.06 -13.89
C THR A 34 5.76 4.64 -12.84
N ILE A 35 5.52 5.94 -12.87
CA ILE A 35 4.55 6.61 -12.00
C ILE A 35 3.62 7.43 -12.86
N SER A 36 2.33 7.23 -12.66
CA SER A 36 1.30 7.96 -13.40
C SER A 36 0.06 8.13 -12.54
N PHE A 37 -0.90 8.91 -13.05
CA PHE A 37 -2.18 9.14 -12.40
C PHE A 37 -2.01 9.78 -11.02
N ASN A 38 -1.34 10.94 -10.97
CA ASN A 38 -1.13 11.72 -9.75
C ASN A 38 -0.39 10.94 -8.64
N GLY A 39 0.55 10.08 -9.04
CA GLY A 39 1.32 9.25 -8.12
C GLY A 39 0.57 8.02 -7.58
N GLN A 40 -0.57 7.64 -8.16
CA GLN A 40 -1.38 6.51 -7.67
C GLN A 40 -1.21 5.22 -8.48
N ARG A 41 -0.63 5.31 -9.68
CA ARG A 41 -0.38 4.16 -10.55
C ARG A 41 1.11 3.88 -10.64
N PHE A 42 1.49 2.65 -10.28
CA PHE A 42 2.85 2.15 -10.16
C PHE A 42 3.10 1.13 -11.25
N SER A 43 3.98 1.43 -12.22
CA SER A 43 4.32 0.53 -13.33
C SER A 43 3.10 -0.07 -14.03
N GLY A 44 2.06 0.76 -14.23
CA GLY A 44 0.80 0.32 -14.86
C GLY A 44 -0.24 -0.31 -13.91
N GLU A 45 0.05 -0.47 -12.63
CA GLU A 45 -0.84 -1.10 -11.64
C GLU A 45 -1.39 -0.11 -10.60
N PHE A 46 -2.58 -0.39 -10.09
CA PHE A 46 -3.16 0.29 -8.93
C PHE A 46 -3.06 -0.61 -7.71
N TRP A 47 -2.77 -0.01 -6.55
CA TRP A 47 -2.52 -0.74 -5.31
C TRP A 47 -3.40 -0.21 -4.19
N ILE A 48 -4.03 -1.13 -3.47
CA ILE A 48 -4.81 -0.81 -2.28
C ILE A 48 -3.85 -0.40 -1.14
N ASP A 49 -4.19 0.66 -0.43
CA ASP A 49 -3.48 1.06 0.79
C ASP A 49 -4.10 0.40 2.03
N LEU A 50 -3.38 -0.54 2.64
CA LEU A 50 -3.84 -1.20 3.88
C LEU A 50 -3.84 -0.27 5.10
N GLY A 51 -3.27 0.93 4.98
CA GLY A 51 -3.45 2.02 5.93
C GLY A 51 -4.80 2.74 5.81
N HIS A 52 -5.58 2.47 4.76
CA HIS A 52 -6.98 2.85 4.70
C HIS A 52 -7.85 1.83 5.48
N PRO A 53 -8.58 2.24 6.53
CA PRO A 53 -9.31 1.30 7.39
C PRO A 53 -10.38 0.51 6.63
N ASP A 54 -11.15 1.15 5.76
CA ASP A 54 -12.21 0.46 5.02
C ASP A 54 -11.66 -0.51 3.98
N ALA A 55 -10.59 -0.14 3.26
CA ALA A 55 -9.91 -1.04 2.35
C ALA A 55 -9.33 -2.26 3.10
N ALA A 56 -8.70 -2.05 4.26
CA ALA A 56 -8.23 -3.14 5.11
C ALA A 56 -9.37 -4.05 5.60
N ILE A 57 -10.51 -3.49 6.00
CA ILE A 57 -11.70 -4.26 6.39
C ILE A 57 -12.22 -5.07 5.22
N TYR A 58 -12.35 -4.45 4.04
CA TYR A 58 -12.84 -5.09 2.83
C TYR A 58 -11.94 -6.24 2.38
N THR A 59 -10.61 -6.03 2.35
CA THR A 59 -9.64 -7.09 2.01
C THR A 59 -9.79 -8.29 2.95
N VAL A 60 -9.89 -8.06 4.26
CA VAL A 60 -10.12 -9.16 5.23
C VAL A 60 -11.46 -9.85 4.95
N ALA A 61 -12.52 -9.09 4.69
CA ALA A 61 -13.86 -9.64 4.46
C ALA A 61 -13.90 -10.54 3.21
N VAL A 62 -13.28 -10.12 2.11
CA VAL A 62 -13.20 -10.91 0.86
C VAL A 62 -12.45 -12.22 1.11
N LEU A 63 -11.26 -12.17 1.73
CA LEU A 63 -10.48 -13.37 1.99
C LEU A 63 -11.22 -14.32 2.95
N MET A 64 -11.88 -13.79 3.97
CA MET A 64 -12.66 -14.60 4.90
C MET A 64 -13.95 -15.15 4.28
N HIS A 65 -14.53 -14.49 3.28
CA HIS A 65 -15.62 -15.05 2.50
C HIS A 65 -15.16 -16.31 1.77
N LEU A 66 -13.98 -16.31 1.15
CA LEU A 66 -13.42 -17.50 0.51
C LEU A 66 -13.20 -18.64 1.51
N VAL A 67 -12.54 -18.34 2.63
CA VAL A 67 -12.24 -19.32 3.68
C VAL A 67 -13.51 -20.00 4.21
N ARG A 68 -14.60 -19.25 4.41
CA ARG A 68 -15.84 -19.79 4.99
C ARG A 68 -16.71 -20.56 4.01
N ASN A 69 -16.71 -20.17 2.73
CA ASN A 69 -17.69 -20.68 1.77
C ASN A 69 -17.13 -21.72 0.80
N TYR A 70 -15.81 -21.91 0.74
CA TYR A 70 -15.17 -22.90 -0.13
C TYR A 70 -14.30 -23.85 0.68
N ASP A 71 -14.23 -25.11 0.25
CA ASP A 71 -13.30 -26.08 0.82
C ASP A 71 -11.89 -25.84 0.29
N LEU A 72 -11.03 -25.24 1.12
CA LEU A 72 -9.70 -24.80 0.77
C LEU A 72 -8.68 -25.47 1.70
N ASP A 73 -7.61 -26.02 1.14
CA ASP A 73 -6.48 -26.55 1.93
C ASP A 73 -5.56 -25.44 2.45
N GLY A 74 -5.58 -24.28 1.81
CA GLY A 74 -4.75 -23.15 2.21
C GLY A 74 -5.14 -21.82 1.58
N LEU A 75 -4.61 -20.77 2.18
CA LEU A 75 -4.69 -19.39 1.73
C LEU A 75 -3.27 -18.84 1.56
N HIS A 76 -2.87 -18.59 0.31
CA HIS A 76 -1.59 -17.98 -0.02
C HIS A 76 -1.76 -16.49 -0.30
N LEU A 77 -1.08 -15.64 0.47
CA LEU A 77 -1.13 -14.19 0.36
C LEU A 77 0.00 -13.70 -0.55
N ASP A 78 -0.30 -13.45 -1.81
CA ASP A 78 0.64 -12.80 -2.73
C ASP A 78 0.54 -11.27 -2.63
N ARG A 79 1.70 -10.60 -2.80
CA ARG A 79 1.84 -9.14 -2.78
C ARG A 79 1.19 -8.42 -1.58
N ILE A 80 1.18 -9.06 -0.41
CA ILE A 80 0.72 -8.46 0.85
C ILE A 80 1.74 -7.45 1.42
N ARG A 81 1.97 -6.37 0.67
CA ARG A 81 3.05 -5.38 0.86
C ARG A 81 2.72 -4.07 0.14
N TYR A 82 3.58 -3.06 0.28
CA TYR A 82 3.53 -1.85 -0.55
C TYR A 82 4.24 -2.08 -1.91
N PRO A 83 3.85 -1.34 -2.97
CA PRO A 83 4.53 -1.40 -4.26
C PRO A 83 6.03 -1.08 -4.16
N GLU A 84 6.79 -1.57 -5.14
CA GLU A 84 8.21 -1.23 -5.29
C GLU A 84 8.36 0.05 -6.10
N LEU A 85 9.31 0.89 -5.68
CA LEU A 85 9.74 2.07 -6.42
C LEU A 85 11.24 2.03 -6.60
N SER A 86 11.72 1.99 -7.85
CA SER A 86 13.12 2.22 -8.14
C SER A 86 13.48 3.68 -7.83
N GLY A 87 14.49 3.89 -6.97
CA GLY A 87 14.96 5.24 -6.57
C GLY A 87 14.83 5.58 -5.08
N SER A 88 14.24 4.72 -4.24
CA SER A 88 14.01 5.01 -2.81
C SER A 88 15.18 4.73 -1.85
N ALA A 89 16.42 4.59 -2.33
CA ALA A 89 17.49 4.02 -1.52
C ALA A 89 18.26 5.01 -0.61
N ALA A 90 18.06 6.33 -0.75
CA ALA A 90 18.75 7.33 0.08
C ALA A 90 17.82 8.14 1.02
N SER A 91 16.61 8.49 0.56
CA SER A 91 15.69 9.36 1.30
C SER A 91 14.54 8.62 2.00
N GLY A 92 14.49 7.29 1.88
CA GLY A 92 13.37 6.46 2.33
C GLY A 92 12.36 6.18 1.21
N ALA A 93 11.36 5.34 1.50
CA ALA A 93 10.38 4.91 0.49
C ALA A 93 9.23 5.92 0.35
N SER A 94 9.07 6.46 -0.86
CA SER A 94 8.00 7.39 -1.21
C SER A 94 6.69 6.65 -1.49
N ILE A 95 6.10 5.96 -0.51
CA ILE A 95 4.91 5.12 -0.74
C ILE A 95 4.07 4.91 0.53
N GLY A 96 2.77 4.65 0.39
CA GLY A 96 1.84 4.53 1.52
C GLY A 96 1.15 5.84 1.89
N TYR A 97 1.23 6.86 1.04
CA TYR A 97 0.74 8.21 1.33
C TYR A 97 -0.72 8.43 0.93
N ASN A 98 -1.55 7.41 1.12
CA ASN A 98 -3.00 7.60 1.12
C ASN A 98 -3.39 8.64 2.18
N GLN A 99 -4.26 9.59 1.83
CA GLN A 99 -4.63 10.70 2.71
C GLN A 99 -5.20 10.22 4.04
N THR A 100 -6.14 9.27 4.02
CA THR A 100 -6.74 8.68 5.23
C THR A 100 -5.68 8.01 6.11
N SER A 101 -4.69 7.33 5.52
CA SER A 101 -3.57 6.73 6.26
C SER A 101 -2.69 7.78 6.95
N VAL A 102 -2.37 8.87 6.25
CA VAL A 102 -1.59 10.01 6.78
C VAL A 102 -2.34 10.70 7.91
N GLU A 103 -3.64 10.95 7.76
CA GLU A 103 -4.47 11.56 8.80
C GLU A 103 -4.52 10.71 10.06
N ARG A 104 -4.67 9.38 9.92
CA ARG A 104 -4.62 8.42 11.04
C ARG A 104 -3.26 8.40 11.72
N PHE A 105 -2.17 8.47 10.95
CA PHE A 105 -0.82 8.57 11.48
C PHE A 105 -0.63 9.87 12.27
N ASN A 106 -1.03 11.01 11.70
CA ASN A 106 -0.92 12.31 12.37
C ASN A 106 -1.69 12.31 13.68
N LYS A 107 -2.93 11.78 13.67
CA LYS A 107 -3.73 11.61 14.88
C LYS A 107 -3.06 10.70 15.92
N ARG A 108 -2.45 9.57 15.50
CA ARG A 108 -1.81 8.61 16.40
C ARG A 108 -0.61 9.21 17.16
N TYR A 109 0.12 10.12 16.51
CA TYR A 109 1.36 10.70 17.04
C TYR A 109 1.22 12.17 17.47
N GLY A 110 0.01 12.72 17.48
CA GLY A 110 -0.23 14.12 17.87
C GLY A 110 0.41 15.14 16.92
N ILE A 111 0.57 14.80 15.64
CA ILE A 111 1.12 15.67 14.60
C ILE A 111 -0.02 16.51 14.02
N ILE A 112 0.27 17.76 13.63
CA ILE A 112 -0.68 18.67 12.99
C ILE A 112 -1.36 17.98 11.79
N ALA A 113 -2.68 18.06 11.72
CA ALA A 113 -3.47 17.46 10.64
C ALA A 113 -2.99 17.93 9.26
N GLY A 114 -3.01 17.03 8.27
CA GLY A 114 -2.49 17.31 6.93
C GLY A 114 -0.95 17.37 6.80
N THR A 115 -0.20 17.24 7.90
CA THR A 115 1.27 17.16 7.82
C THR A 115 1.71 15.92 7.08
N GLN A 116 2.59 16.09 6.09
CA GLN A 116 3.15 14.97 5.33
C GLN A 116 4.30 14.31 6.10
N PRO A 117 4.24 12.99 6.40
CA PRO A 117 5.35 12.30 7.05
C PRO A 117 6.59 12.25 6.15
N ALA A 118 7.75 12.57 6.70
CA ALA A 118 9.02 12.46 5.98
C ALA A 118 9.25 10.99 5.56
N GLN A 119 9.80 10.78 4.35
CA GLN A 119 10.01 9.45 3.77
C GLN A 119 10.94 8.56 4.62
N ASN A 120 11.86 9.17 5.34
CA ASN A 120 12.78 8.51 6.27
C ASN A 120 12.32 8.55 7.74
N ASP A 121 11.13 9.09 8.07
CA ASP A 121 10.64 9.08 9.46
C ASP A 121 10.49 7.61 9.92
N PRO A 122 11.25 7.16 10.94
CA PRO A 122 11.17 5.79 11.42
C PRO A 122 9.78 5.42 11.94
N ARG A 123 9.02 6.37 12.49
CA ARG A 123 7.64 6.17 12.95
C ARG A 123 6.70 5.96 11.78
N TRP A 124 6.86 6.71 10.68
CA TRP A 124 6.07 6.51 9.48
C TRP A 124 6.36 5.15 8.84
N ASN A 125 7.64 4.78 8.76
CA ASN A 125 8.06 3.49 8.26
C ASN A 125 7.52 2.33 9.12
N GLN A 126 7.52 2.48 10.45
CA GLN A 126 6.90 1.52 11.35
C GLN A 126 5.38 1.48 11.19
N TRP A 127 4.71 2.63 11.10
CA TRP A 127 3.27 2.74 10.89
C TRP A 127 2.83 1.94 9.66
N ARG A 128 3.52 2.11 8.53
CA ARG A 128 3.25 1.39 7.29
C ARG A 128 3.41 -0.12 7.46
N ARG A 129 4.47 -0.59 8.14
CA ARG A 129 4.65 -2.01 8.48
C ARG A 129 3.52 -2.53 9.37
N ASP A 130 3.07 -1.74 10.34
CA ASP A 130 2.01 -2.12 11.26
C ASP A 130 0.67 -2.29 10.54
N GLN A 131 0.37 -1.48 9.52
CA GLN A 131 -0.88 -1.64 8.74
C GLN A 131 -0.93 -3.00 8.04
N VAL A 132 0.15 -3.38 7.35
CA VAL A 132 0.26 -4.70 6.71
C VAL A 132 0.19 -5.82 7.75
N THR A 133 0.96 -5.70 8.84
CA THR A 133 1.01 -6.68 9.93
C THR A 133 -0.36 -6.91 10.56
N ASN A 134 -1.13 -5.84 10.78
CA ASN A 134 -2.44 -5.94 11.39
C ASN A 134 -3.45 -6.61 10.46
N VAL A 135 -3.40 -6.36 9.15
CA VAL A 135 -4.24 -7.07 8.18
C VAL A 135 -3.90 -8.56 8.16
N VAL A 136 -2.63 -8.93 8.05
CA VAL A 136 -2.18 -10.34 8.08
C VAL A 136 -2.59 -11.01 9.38
N ARG A 137 -2.40 -10.35 10.53
CA ARG A 137 -2.83 -10.86 11.83
C ARG A 137 -4.34 -11.11 11.88
N ARG A 138 -5.15 -10.17 11.37
CA ARG A 138 -6.61 -10.33 11.30
C ARG A 138 -7.01 -11.51 10.41
N ILE A 139 -6.39 -11.66 9.24
CA ILE A 139 -6.62 -12.81 8.35
C ILE A 139 -6.30 -14.11 9.09
N TYR A 140 -5.10 -14.20 9.68
CA TYR A 140 -4.65 -15.39 10.39
C TYR A 140 -5.61 -15.80 11.52
N LEU A 141 -5.91 -14.87 12.43
CA LEU A 141 -6.78 -15.17 13.58
C LEU A 141 -8.19 -15.58 13.15
N ASN A 142 -8.78 -14.90 12.17
CA ASN A 142 -10.12 -15.25 11.68
C ASN A 142 -10.13 -16.58 10.93
N ALA A 143 -9.09 -16.87 10.15
CA ALA A 143 -8.96 -18.12 9.43
C ALA A 143 -8.74 -19.31 10.38
N MET A 144 -7.88 -19.17 11.39
CA MET A 144 -7.67 -20.23 12.39
C MET A 144 -8.92 -20.49 13.23
N ALA A 145 -9.71 -19.45 13.52
CA ALA A 145 -10.99 -19.61 14.22
C ALA A 145 -12.04 -20.34 13.36
N ALA A 146 -12.08 -20.09 12.05
CA ALA A 146 -13.06 -20.72 11.14
C ALA A 146 -12.63 -22.11 10.67
N LYS A 147 -11.34 -22.31 10.36
CA LYS A 147 -10.76 -23.53 9.80
C LYS A 147 -9.35 -23.77 10.36
N PRO A 148 -9.22 -24.41 11.54
CA PRO A 148 -7.94 -24.59 12.24
C PRO A 148 -6.87 -25.37 11.45
N LYS A 149 -7.27 -26.19 10.48
CA LYS A 149 -6.35 -26.97 9.62
C LYS A 149 -5.90 -26.22 8.37
N LEU A 150 -6.44 -25.03 8.09
CA LEU A 150 -6.11 -24.26 6.89
C LEU A 150 -4.64 -23.82 6.92
N LYS A 151 -3.90 -24.07 5.85
CA LYS A 151 -2.51 -23.58 5.73
C LYS A 151 -2.50 -22.12 5.31
N ILE A 152 -1.74 -21.27 6.00
CA ILE A 152 -1.55 -19.87 5.62
C ILE A 152 -0.10 -19.65 5.23
N SER A 153 0.11 -19.02 4.07
CA SER A 153 1.44 -18.70 3.54
C SER A 153 1.42 -17.34 2.85
N ALA A 154 2.60 -16.78 2.55
CA ALA A 154 2.72 -15.52 1.85
C ALA A 154 3.98 -15.50 0.96
N ALA A 155 3.91 -14.78 -0.16
CA ALA A 155 5.07 -14.47 -0.97
C ALA A 155 5.79 -13.24 -0.39
N LEU A 156 7.02 -13.43 0.10
CA LEU A 156 7.80 -12.39 0.78
C LEU A 156 9.09 -12.10 0.00
N ILE A 157 9.52 -10.83 0.04
CA ILE A 157 10.80 -10.40 -0.51
C ILE A 157 11.62 -9.75 0.61
N ALA A 158 12.84 -10.24 0.82
CA ALA A 158 13.79 -9.69 1.77
C ALA A 158 14.83 -8.82 1.05
N PHE A 159 14.57 -7.52 0.93
CA PHE A 159 15.60 -6.57 0.52
C PHE A 159 16.46 -6.18 1.73
N TYR A 160 17.52 -6.92 1.97
CA TYR A 160 18.62 -6.52 2.84
C TYR A 160 19.92 -6.89 2.12
N PRO A 161 20.90 -6.00 1.93
CA PRO A 161 22.23 -6.46 1.58
C PRO A 161 22.69 -7.29 2.78
N GLY A 162 22.68 -8.61 2.63
CA GLY A 162 23.28 -9.51 3.60
C GLY A 162 24.63 -8.93 4.00
N ARG A 163 24.96 -8.96 5.29
CA ARG A 163 26.26 -8.50 5.77
C ARG A 163 27.32 -9.40 5.13
N LEU A 164 27.80 -9.04 3.94
CA LEU A 164 28.95 -9.68 3.33
C LEU A 164 30.11 -9.31 4.24
N ARG A 165 30.47 -10.25 5.13
CA ARG A 165 31.77 -10.21 5.80
C ARG A 165 32.79 -10.26 4.68
N LYS A 166 33.36 -9.11 4.31
CA LYS A 166 34.54 -9.09 3.44
C LYS A 166 35.55 -10.03 4.09
N PRO A 167 36.14 -10.99 3.35
CA PRO A 167 37.25 -11.75 3.87
C PRO A 167 38.34 -10.74 4.26
N THR A 168 38.68 -10.67 5.54
CA THR A 168 39.90 -9.98 5.98
C THR A 168 41.05 -10.86 5.53
N GLY A 169 41.61 -10.54 4.37
CA GLY A 169 42.89 -11.05 3.93
C GLY A 169 44.00 -10.19 4.51
N SER A 170 44.81 -10.78 5.40
CA SER A 170 46.25 -10.58 5.58
C SER A 170 46.72 -11.56 6.63
#